data_AF-A0A0C9V201-F1
#
_entry.id   AF-A0A0C9V201-F1
#
_cell.length_a   1.000
_cell.length_b   1.000
_cell.length_c   1.000
_cell.angle_alpha   90.00
_cell.angle_beta   90.00
_cell.angle_gamma   90.00
#
_symmetry.space_group_name_H-M   'P 1'
#
loop_
_entity.id
_entity.type
_entity.pdbx_description
1 polymer ?
#
loop_
_entity_poly.entity_id
_entity_poly.type
_entity_poly.pdbx_seq_one_letter_code
_entity_poly.pdbx_strand_id
1 'polypeptide(L)'
;LNIHYGIPKYHLRNHRPFCQAQFSLNFIPRSSQTCGKDIETAWAHMNPIGPSTREMGSGAQHETLDDHWNAYNWHKVVNMGMLFVVPSSL
;
A
#
# COMPACT_ATOMS: atom_id res chain seq x y z
N LEU A 1 18.92 3.01 -17.42
CA LEU A 1 17.61 3.04 -16.71
C LEU A 1 17.13 4.49 -16.65
N ASN A 2 15.85 4.74 -16.88
CA ASN A 2 15.24 6.05 -16.62
C ASN A 2 14.52 5.95 -15.26
N ILE A 3 14.98 6.70 -14.26
CA ILE A 3 14.48 6.60 -12.87
C ILE A 3 13.67 7.85 -12.56
N HIS A 4 12.44 7.66 -12.10
CA HIS A 4 11.57 8.73 -11.62
C HIS A 4 11.45 8.68 -10.10
N TYR A 5 11.51 9.85 -9.46
CA TYR A 5 11.32 9.99 -8.02
C TYR A 5 9.91 10.53 -7.76
N GLY A 6 9.24 10.01 -6.73
CA GLY A 6 7.91 10.47 -6.31
C GLY A 6 7.83 10.60 -4.80
N ILE A 7 6.96 11.49 -4.35
CA ILE A 7 6.64 11.66 -2.93
C ILE A 7 5.26 11.03 -2.68
N PRO A 8 5.11 10.16 -1.66
CA PRO A 8 3.81 9.60 -1.32
C PRO A 8 2.77 10.70 -1.08
N LYS A 9 1.53 10.45 -1.52
CA LYS A 9 0.48 11.48 -1.60
C LYS A 9 0.19 12.17 -0.26
N TYR A 10 0.28 11.42 0.84
CA TYR A 10 0.06 11.96 2.18
C TYR A 10 1.14 12.99 2.55
N HIS A 11 2.41 12.70 2.24
CA HIS A 11 3.53 13.58 2.55
C HIS A 11 3.67 14.75 1.58
N LEU A 12 3.14 14.63 0.36
CA LEU A 12 3.29 15.64 -0.71
C LEU A 12 2.88 17.06 -0.26
N ARG A 13 1.81 17.18 0.55
CA ARG A 13 1.32 18.48 1.03
C ARG A 13 2.27 19.18 2.01
N ASN A 14 3.14 18.43 2.69
CA ASN A 14 4.14 18.98 3.61
C ASN A 14 5.38 19.51 2.87
N HIS A 15 5.47 19.32 1.55
CA HIS A 15 6.53 19.90 0.73
C HIS A 15 6.12 21.22 0.09
N ARG A 16 7.13 21.98 -0.36
CA ARG A 16 6.97 23.26 -1.07
C ARG A 16 6.10 23.08 -2.33
N PRO A 17 5.38 24.13 -2.79
CA PRO A 17 4.46 24.04 -3.93
C PRO A 17 5.07 23.42 -5.19
N PHE A 18 6.34 23.73 -5.48
CA PHE A 18 7.08 23.14 -6.61
C PHE A 18 7.11 21.60 -6.57
N CYS A 19 7.29 21.00 -5.39
CA CYS A 19 7.32 19.55 -5.24
C CYS A 19 5.98 18.89 -5.53
N GLN A 20 4.88 19.62 -5.29
CA GLN A 20 3.51 19.11 -5.50
C GLN A 20 3.19 18.88 -6.98
N ALA A 21 3.90 19.53 -7.90
CA ALA A 21 3.82 19.23 -9.32
C ALA A 21 4.89 18.22 -9.75
N GLN A 22 6.16 18.46 -9.38
CA GLN A 22 7.28 17.66 -9.90
C GLN A 22 7.29 16.21 -9.42
N PHE A 23 6.94 15.97 -8.15
CA PHE A 23 7.08 14.65 -7.53
C PHE A 23 5.73 14.00 -7.20
N SER A 24 4.64 14.55 -7.73
CA SER A 24 3.32 13.97 -7.56
C SER A 24 3.24 12.66 -8.33
N LEU A 25 2.85 11.61 -7.63
CA LEU A 25 2.54 10.32 -8.25
C LEU A 25 1.43 10.44 -9.31
N ASN A 26 0.57 11.47 -9.27
CA ASN A 26 -0.45 11.68 -10.30
C ASN A 26 0.12 12.15 -11.65
N PHE A 27 1.31 12.74 -11.67
CA PHE A 27 1.93 13.30 -12.88
C PHE A 27 3.11 12.47 -13.39
N ILE A 28 3.54 11.46 -12.65
CA ILE A 28 4.60 10.54 -13.06
C ILE A 28 3.99 9.46 -13.96
N PRO A 29 4.41 9.33 -15.23
CA PRO A 29 3.89 8.30 -16.12
C PRO A 29 4.13 6.90 -15.54
N ARG A 30 3.12 6.04 -15.63
CA ARG A 30 3.18 4.62 -15.19
C ARG A 30 3.34 4.42 -13.67
N SER A 31 3.06 5.45 -12.87
CA SER A 31 3.07 5.35 -11.40
C SER A 31 1.89 4.58 -10.80
N SER A 32 0.87 4.23 -11.60
CA SER A 32 -0.42 3.68 -11.17
C SER A 32 -1.21 4.61 -10.23
N GLN A 33 -2.50 4.31 -10.01
CA GLN A 33 -3.28 5.05 -9.00
C GLN A 33 -2.98 4.51 -7.59
N THR A 34 -1.84 4.92 -7.03
CA THR A 34 -1.46 4.59 -5.65
C THR A 34 -1.27 5.85 -4.81
N CYS A 35 -1.34 5.71 -3.48
CA CYS A 35 -0.94 6.74 -2.53
C CYS A 35 0.56 6.66 -2.18
N GLY A 36 1.26 5.58 -2.57
CA GLY A 36 2.66 5.35 -2.24
C GLY A 36 2.91 5.08 -0.75
N LYS A 37 1.87 4.74 0.02
CA LYS A 37 1.92 4.51 1.47
C LYS A 37 1.60 3.05 1.87
N ASP A 38 1.40 2.18 0.88
CA ASP A 38 0.95 0.80 1.13
C ASP A 38 1.88 0.01 2.07
N ILE A 39 3.19 0.29 2.05
CA ILE A 39 4.14 -0.33 2.98
C ILE A 39 3.85 0.03 4.44
N GLU A 40 3.48 1.27 4.72
CA GLU A 40 3.17 1.75 6.07
C GLU A 40 1.81 1.22 6.53
N THR A 41 0.83 1.13 5.61
CA THR A 41 -0.49 0.59 5.91
C THR A 41 -0.46 -0.92 6.17
N ALA A 42 0.38 -1.66 5.44
CA ALA A 42 0.60 -3.09 5.70
C ALA A 42 1.21 -3.30 7.10
N TRP A 43 2.09 -2.42 7.53
CA TRP A 43 2.69 -2.48 8.87
C TRP A 43 1.67 -2.39 9.99
N ALA A 44 0.67 -1.51 9.87
CA ALA A 44 -0.43 -1.43 10.83
C ALA A 44 -1.19 -2.76 10.97
N HIS A 45 -1.34 -3.52 9.88
CA HIS A 45 -1.95 -4.86 9.89
C HIS A 45 -1.03 -5.92 10.53
N MET A 46 0.28 -5.85 10.27
CA MET A 46 1.25 -6.86 10.73
C MET A 46 1.72 -6.67 12.17
N ASN A 47 1.70 -5.44 12.69
CA ASN A 47 2.17 -5.14 14.04
C ASN A 47 1.60 -6.04 15.16
N PRO A 48 0.28 -6.33 15.22
CA PRO A 48 -0.25 -7.23 16.26
C PRO A 48 0.12 -8.71 16.04
N ILE A 49 0.54 -9.09 14.84
CA ILE A 49 0.84 -10.49 14.48
C ILE A 49 2.24 -10.91 14.97
N GLY A 50 3.17 -9.96 15.05
CA GLY A 50 4.51 -10.22 15.59
C GLY A 50 4.47 -10.82 17.01
N PRO A 51 3.79 -10.17 17.97
CA PRO A 51 3.61 -10.73 19.31
C PRO A 51 2.76 -12.01 19.35
N SER A 52 1.72 -12.14 18.52
CA SER A 52 0.84 -13.32 18.55
C SER A 52 1.52 -14.59 18.05
N THR A 53 2.53 -14.46 17.19
CA THR A 53 3.28 -15.58 16.61
C THR A 53 4.59 -15.89 17.35
N ARG A 54 4.89 -15.16 18.44
CA ARG A 54 6.19 -15.22 19.13
C ARG A 54 6.51 -16.59 19.75
N GLU A 55 5.50 -17.25 20.30
CA GLU A 55 5.66 -18.55 20.98
C GLU A 55 5.43 -19.74 20.03
N MET A 56 5.17 -19.48 18.75
CA MET A 56 4.97 -20.51 17.74
C MET A 56 6.32 -21.11 17.33
N GLY A 57 6.34 -22.40 16.98
CA GLY A 57 7.52 -23.02 16.34
C GLY A 57 7.82 -22.35 14.99
N SER A 58 9.07 -22.41 14.53
CA SER A 58 9.53 -21.68 13.33
C SER A 58 8.69 -21.94 12.07
N GLY A 59 8.29 -23.20 11.82
CA GLY A 59 7.43 -23.55 10.69
C GLY A 59 6.03 -22.95 10.84
N ALA A 60 5.39 -23.15 11.99
CA ALA A 60 4.06 -22.61 12.26
C ALA A 60 4.03 -21.08 12.25
N GLN A 61 5.09 -20.42 12.74
CA GLN A 61 5.26 -18.98 12.67
C GLN A 61 5.31 -18.51 11.22
N HIS A 62 6.12 -19.16 10.38
CA HIS A 62 6.25 -18.81 8.96
C HIS A 62 4.92 -18.94 8.22
N GLU A 63 4.24 -20.07 8.37
CA GLU A 63 2.93 -20.33 7.75
C GLU A 63 1.89 -19.31 8.19
N THR A 64 1.83 -19.00 9.49
CA THR A 64 0.88 -18.01 10.04
C THR A 64 1.14 -16.61 9.48
N LEU A 65 2.40 -16.20 9.37
CA LEU A 65 2.75 -14.91 8.78
C LEU A 65 2.37 -14.84 7.30
N ASP A 66 2.62 -15.91 6.54
CA ASP A 66 2.25 -15.99 5.12
C ASP A 66 0.73 -15.93 4.91
N ASP A 67 -0.04 -16.64 5.73
CA ASP A 67 -1.50 -16.59 5.73
C ASP A 67 -2.03 -15.16 5.96
N HIS A 68 -1.44 -14.43 6.90
CA HIS A 68 -1.81 -13.04 7.15
C HIS A 68 -1.48 -12.11 5.97
N TRP A 69 -0.31 -12.26 5.33
CA TRP A 69 0.03 -11.49 4.14
C TRP A 69 -0.88 -11.84 2.94
N ASN A 70 -1.21 -13.12 2.77
CA ASN A 70 -2.13 -13.58 1.75
C ASN A 70 -3.54 -13.00 1.98
N ALA A 71 -4.03 -13.03 3.21
CA ALA A 71 -5.31 -12.40 3.56
C ALA A 71 -5.28 -10.87 3.31
N TYR A 72 -4.20 -10.18 3.69
CA TYR A 72 -4.05 -8.75 3.41
C TYR A 72 -4.05 -8.45 1.89
N ASN A 73 -3.37 -9.27 1.10
CA ASN A 73 -3.38 -9.17 -0.36
C ASN A 73 -4.77 -9.43 -0.94
N TRP A 74 -5.46 -10.46 -0.47
CA TRP A 74 -6.83 -10.77 -0.86
C TRP A 74 -7.79 -9.61 -0.57
N HIS A 75 -7.74 -9.05 0.65
CA HIS A 75 -8.54 -7.89 1.03
C HIS A 75 -8.30 -6.69 0.11
N LYS A 76 -7.07 -6.44 -0.32
CA LYS A 76 -6.78 -5.37 -1.29
C LYS A 76 -7.46 -5.65 -2.63
N VAL A 77 -7.35 -6.88 -3.16
CA VAL A 77 -7.93 -7.25 -4.46
C VAL A 77 -9.46 -7.13 -4.46
N VAL A 78 -10.14 -7.69 -3.46
CA VAL A 78 -11.61 -7.65 -3.40
C VAL A 78 -12.16 -6.24 -3.17
N ASN A 79 -11.46 -5.41 -2.40
CA ASN A 79 -11.89 -4.03 -2.14
C ASN A 79 -11.49 -3.05 -3.25
N MET A 80 -10.48 -3.37 -4.08
CA MET A 80 -10.15 -2.56 -5.26
C MET A 80 -11.33 -2.49 -6.24
N GLY A 81 -12.03 -3.62 -6.47
CA GLY A 81 -13.18 -3.67 -7.38
C GLY A 81 -14.31 -2.71 -6.99
N MET A 82 -14.59 -2.57 -5.69
CA MET A 82 -15.63 -1.65 -5.20
C MET A 82 -15.32 -0.17 -5.47
N LEU A 83 -14.04 0.20 -5.56
CA LEU A 83 -13.61 1.57 -5.84
C LEU A 83 -13.67 1.93 -7.34
N PHE A 84 -13.62 0.92 -8.22
CA PHE A 84 -13.63 1.09 -9.67
C PHE A 84 -15.00 0.84 -10.33
N VAL A 85 -16.01 0.37 -9.59
CA VAL A 85 -17.41 0.47 -10.01
C VAL A 85 -17.84 1.92 -9.85
N VAL A 86 -17.44 2.74 -10.83
CA VAL A 86 -18.19 3.95 -11.17
C VAL A 86 -19.60 3.46 -11.51
N PRO A 87 -20.68 3.97 -10.90
CA PRO A 87 -21.99 3.78 -11.49
C PRO A 87 -21.88 4.31 -12.92
N SER A 88 -22.11 3.44 -13.90
CA SER A 88 -22.27 3.85 -15.29
C SER A 88 -23.53 4.70 -15.37
N SER A 89 -23.42 5.98 -15.04
CA SER A 89 -24.49 6.96 -15.18
C SER A 89 -23.86 8.33 -15.30
N LEU A 90 -23.92 8.82 -16.55
CA LEU A 90 -24.35 10.17 -16.93
C LEU A 90 -25.00 10.98 -15.80
#